data_AF-A0AAD9NB44-F1
#
_entry.id   AF-A0AAD9NB44-F1
#
_cell.length_a   1.000
_cell.length_b   1.000
_cell.length_c   1.000
_cell.angle_alpha   90.00
_cell.angle_beta   90.00
_cell.angle_gamma   90.00
#
_symmetry.space_group_name_H-M   'P 1'
#
loop_
_entity.id
_entity.type
_entity.pdbx_description
1 polymer ?
#
loop_
_entity_poly.entity_id
_entity_poly.type
_entity_poly.pdbx_seq_one_letter_code
_entity_poly.pdbx_strand_id
1 'polypeptide(L)'
;MMTLLDKLVIIVMLVYIGICPYTKVEESFNLQAIHDVLYHGPDLNKYDHNEFPGVVPRTFLGPLLISAIAYPFITISRLLQYNKFISQLIGLSIVVDSYFWGRWLWPEGEVLWFNAVLNKSSDWGVSFSLFIRYDHYTNIIWQNRVKSVWRRLLALGMSTHLIFNLMLTGGFTYVSSLNYPGGSAIDRLHRIESNATDIHVHIDVFTAQTGVSRFTQLNDNWIYNKTEKLLPSSDEMMSSFTHLFVAASSQRDPELQPYINSHTVLDVIKGFSRVAFLGREFPPIAVKVEPKIFLLKRIK
;
A
#
# COMPACT_ATOMS: atom_id res chain seq x y z
N MET A 1 22.70 12.13 16.49
CA MET A 1 22.28 12.99 15.36
C MET A 1 22.17 12.10 14.13
N MET A 2 21.03 12.10 13.42
CA MET A 2 20.85 11.25 12.23
C MET A 2 21.90 11.55 11.16
N THR A 3 22.48 10.49 10.59
CA THR A 3 23.43 10.60 9.49
C THR A 3 22.73 11.02 8.19
N LEU A 4 23.50 11.44 7.19
CA LEU A 4 22.95 11.74 5.86
C LEU A 4 22.27 10.51 5.23
N LEU A 5 22.82 9.32 5.48
CA LEU A 5 22.26 8.05 4.99
C LEU A 5 20.89 7.79 5.60
N ASP A 6 20.75 7.96 6.92
CA ASP A 6 19.47 7.76 7.61
C ASP A 6 18.39 8.70 7.05
N LYS A 7 18.74 9.96 6.80
CA LYS A 7 17.83 10.94 6.18
C LYS A 7 17.44 10.51 4.76
N LEU A 8 18.39 10.01 3.98
CA LEU A 8 18.14 9.57 2.61
C LEU A 8 17.23 8.33 2.57
N VAL A 9 17.43 7.37 3.48
CA VAL A 9 16.55 6.20 3.62
C VAL A 9 15.12 6.62 3.95
N ILE A 10 14.94 7.53 4.92
CA ILE A 10 13.60 8.05 5.25
C ILE A 10 12.97 8.77 4.06
N ILE A 11 13.72 9.60 3.35
CA ILE A 11 13.22 10.28 2.14
C ILE A 11 12.76 9.25 1.11
N VAL A 12 13.55 8.21 0.85
CA VAL A 12 13.18 7.13 -0.09
C VAL A 12 11.90 6.42 0.37
N MET A 13 11.76 6.12 1.66
CA MET A 13 10.54 5.51 2.21
C MET A 13 9.31 6.42 2.03
N LEU A 14 9.44 7.71 2.32
CA LEU A 14 8.35 8.69 2.14
C LEU A 14 7.96 8.83 0.66
N VAL A 15 8.96 8.86 -0.23
CA VAL A 15 8.73 8.86 -1.69
C VAL A 15 8.00 7.60 -2.12
N TYR A 16 8.37 6.42 -1.59
CA TYR A 16 7.70 5.16 -1.89
C TYR A 16 6.21 5.18 -1.48
N ILE A 17 5.92 5.69 -0.28
CA ILE A 17 4.54 5.87 0.21
C ILE A 17 3.75 6.82 -0.71
N GLY A 18 4.38 7.91 -1.17
CA GLY A 18 3.74 8.89 -2.05
C GLY A 18 3.47 8.38 -3.47
N ILE A 19 4.39 7.58 -4.03
CA ILE A 19 4.25 7.02 -5.40
C ILE A 19 3.26 5.86 -5.44
N CYS A 20 3.18 5.08 -4.36
CA CYS A 20 2.41 3.84 -4.30
C CYS A 20 1.34 3.86 -3.19
N PRO A 21 0.37 4.78 -3.20
CA PRO A 21 -0.63 4.88 -2.13
C PRO A 21 -1.60 3.70 -2.08
N TYR A 22 -1.76 2.96 -3.19
CA TYR A 22 -2.77 1.90 -3.35
C TYR A 22 -2.20 0.48 -3.44
N THR A 23 -0.87 0.29 -3.38
CA THR A 23 -0.20 -1.01 -3.62
C THR A 23 -0.48 -2.11 -2.58
N LYS A 24 -1.28 -1.82 -1.55
CA LYS A 24 -1.36 -2.64 -0.33
C LYS A 24 -2.41 -3.75 -0.33
N VAL A 25 -3.13 -3.98 -1.43
CA VAL A 25 -4.34 -4.84 -1.40
C VAL A 25 -4.03 -6.31 -1.10
N GLU A 26 -2.86 -6.84 -1.46
CA GLU A 26 -2.60 -8.27 -1.23
C GLU A 26 -2.34 -8.63 0.24
N GLU A 27 -1.80 -7.71 1.05
CA GLU A 27 -1.52 -7.93 2.48
C GLU A 27 -2.66 -7.46 3.41
N SER A 28 -3.70 -6.82 2.88
CA SER A 28 -4.75 -6.21 3.70
C SER A 28 -5.54 -7.23 4.52
N PHE A 29 -5.66 -8.48 4.06
CA PHE A 29 -6.45 -9.51 4.75
C PHE A 29 -5.98 -9.74 6.19
N ASN A 30 -4.68 -9.92 6.41
CA ASN A 30 -4.19 -10.17 7.77
C ASN A 30 -4.36 -8.93 8.65
N LEU A 31 -4.16 -7.74 8.08
CA LEU A 31 -4.32 -6.47 8.79
C LEU A 31 -5.79 -6.21 9.17
N GLN A 32 -6.71 -6.43 8.24
CA GLN A 32 -8.16 -6.29 8.41
C GLN A 32 -8.68 -7.34 9.41
N ALA A 33 -8.25 -8.60 9.28
CA ALA A 33 -8.59 -9.65 10.23
C ALA A 33 -8.08 -9.34 11.66
N ILE A 34 -6.86 -8.83 11.81
CA ILE A 34 -6.33 -8.39 13.12
C ILE A 34 -7.19 -7.26 13.68
N HIS A 35 -7.53 -6.27 12.85
CA HIS A 35 -8.41 -5.19 13.24
C HIS A 35 -9.77 -5.71 13.73
N ASP A 36 -10.41 -6.59 12.96
CA ASP A 36 -11.75 -7.06 13.28
C ASP A 36 -11.77 -7.89 14.55
N VAL A 37 -10.77 -8.75 14.76
CA VAL A 37 -10.62 -9.50 16.01
C VAL A 37 -10.42 -8.58 17.21
N LEU A 38 -9.61 -7.53 17.08
CA LEU A 38 -9.33 -6.59 18.18
C LEU A 38 -10.49 -5.63 18.50
N TYR A 39 -11.31 -5.26 17.51
CA TYR A 39 -12.32 -4.20 17.65
C TYR A 39 -13.76 -4.68 17.57
N HIS A 40 -14.05 -5.71 16.76
CA HIS A 40 -15.37 -6.32 16.64
C HIS A 40 -15.51 -7.60 17.48
N GLY A 41 -14.38 -8.26 17.81
CA GLY A 41 -14.36 -9.37 18.75
C GLY A 41 -15.28 -10.51 18.30
N PRO A 42 -16.22 -11.01 19.12
CA PRO A 42 -17.09 -12.11 18.71
C PRO A 42 -18.18 -11.72 17.71
N ASP A 43 -18.37 -10.43 17.39
CA ASP A 43 -19.39 -9.96 16.45
C ASP A 43 -18.93 -10.18 15.00
N LEU A 44 -19.01 -11.43 14.56
CA LEU A 44 -18.55 -11.86 13.23
C LEU A 44 -19.25 -11.12 12.10
N ASN A 45 -20.49 -10.64 12.29
CA ASN A 45 -21.25 -9.95 11.26
C ASN A 45 -20.60 -8.62 10.82
N LYS A 46 -19.76 -8.02 11.66
CA LYS A 46 -19.04 -6.77 11.37
C LYS A 46 -17.67 -7.00 10.74
N TYR A 47 -17.28 -8.25 10.52
CA TYR A 47 -15.97 -8.57 9.98
C TYR A 47 -15.93 -8.24 8.49
N ASP A 48 -14.86 -7.57 8.09
CA ASP A 48 -14.59 -7.20 6.72
C ASP A 48 -14.55 -8.39 5.78
N HIS A 49 -14.15 -9.55 6.30
CA HIS A 49 -14.09 -10.80 5.55
C HIS A 49 -15.44 -11.25 4.98
N ASN A 50 -16.55 -10.91 5.65
CA ASN A 50 -17.89 -11.27 5.17
C ASN A 50 -18.37 -10.34 4.04
N GLU A 51 -17.88 -9.10 4.01
CA GLU A 51 -18.24 -8.10 2.99
C GLU A 51 -17.28 -8.15 1.79
N PHE A 52 -16.00 -8.51 2.02
CA PHE A 52 -14.95 -8.63 1.00
C PHE A 52 -14.27 -10.01 1.05
N PRO A 53 -14.95 -11.10 0.61
CA PRO A 53 -14.31 -12.39 0.50
C PRO A 53 -13.16 -12.33 -0.52
N GLY A 54 -11.99 -12.84 -0.13
CA GLY A 54 -10.83 -12.94 -1.02
C GLY A 54 -10.98 -14.09 -2.01
N VAL A 55 -10.32 -14.00 -3.16
CA VAL A 55 -10.33 -15.04 -4.22
C VAL A 55 -9.58 -16.33 -3.84
N VAL A 56 -8.83 -16.31 -2.74
CA VAL A 56 -8.08 -17.47 -2.22
C VAL A 56 -8.40 -17.62 -0.74
N PRO A 57 -8.73 -18.83 -0.25
CA PRO A 57 -8.93 -19.07 1.17
C PRO A 57 -7.63 -18.82 1.94
N ARG A 58 -7.68 -17.91 2.92
CA ARG A 58 -6.55 -17.51 3.77
C ARG A 58 -6.79 -17.96 5.20
N THR A 59 -5.70 -18.27 5.92
CA THR A 59 -5.79 -18.71 7.32
C THR A 59 -5.99 -17.52 8.26
N PHE A 60 -6.91 -17.65 9.22
CA PHE A 60 -7.09 -16.71 10.34
C PHE A 60 -6.10 -16.92 11.48
N LEU A 61 -5.27 -17.98 11.44
CA LEU A 61 -4.41 -18.36 12.56
C LEU A 61 -3.38 -17.28 12.90
N GLY A 62 -2.74 -16.67 11.90
CA GLY A 62 -1.80 -15.57 12.09
C GLY A 62 -2.46 -14.34 12.72
N PRO A 63 -3.55 -13.81 12.12
CA PRO A 63 -4.32 -12.71 12.70
C PRO A 63 -4.81 -12.95 14.12
N LEU A 64 -5.32 -14.15 14.43
CA LEU A 64 -5.77 -14.52 15.77
C LEU A 64 -4.62 -14.52 16.77
N LEU A 65 -3.47 -15.10 16.41
CA LEU A 65 -2.28 -15.12 17.25
C LEU A 65 -1.78 -13.69 17.53
N ILE A 66 -1.63 -12.86 16.50
CA ILE A 66 -1.17 -11.48 16.65
C ILE A 66 -2.17 -10.67 17.48
N SER A 67 -3.47 -10.84 17.24
CA SER A 67 -4.52 -10.15 18.00
C SER A 67 -4.53 -10.56 19.47
N ALA A 68 -4.36 -11.85 19.78
CA ALA A 68 -4.29 -12.34 21.16
C ALA A 68 -3.12 -11.72 21.92
N ILE A 69 -1.96 -11.59 21.27
CA ILE A 69 -0.78 -10.96 21.85
C ILE A 69 -0.97 -9.44 21.99
N ALA A 70 -1.59 -8.78 21.00
CA ALA A 70 -1.81 -7.33 21.01
C ALA A 70 -2.94 -6.89 21.96
N TYR A 71 -3.93 -7.73 22.22
CA TYR A 71 -5.13 -7.44 23.00
C TYR A 71 -4.89 -6.74 24.36
N PRO A 72 -3.97 -7.20 25.23
CA PRO A 72 -3.71 -6.52 26.51
C PRO A 72 -3.19 -5.09 26.30
N PHE A 73 -2.30 -4.86 25.33
CA PHE A 73 -1.73 -3.54 25.04
C PHE A 73 -2.77 -2.57 24.48
N ILE A 74 -3.64 -3.05 23.58
CA ILE A 74 -4.76 -2.27 23.05
C ILE A 74 -5.76 -1.93 24.16
N THR A 75 -6.04 -2.87 25.07
CA THR A 75 -6.95 -2.64 26.19
C THR A 75 -6.40 -1.57 27.12
N ILE A 76 -5.12 -1.64 27.49
CA ILE A 76 -4.45 -0.60 28.29
C ILE A 76 -4.47 0.75 27.56
N SER A 77 -4.20 0.77 26.26
CA SER A 77 -4.24 1.99 25.46
C SER A 77 -5.64 2.63 25.41
N ARG A 78 -6.70 1.82 25.30
CA ARG A 78 -8.10 2.27 25.38
C ARG A 78 -8.47 2.79 26.77
N LEU A 79 -8.01 2.12 27.83
CA LEU A 79 -8.20 2.59 29.21
C LEU A 79 -7.52 3.94 29.45
N LEU A 80 -6.40 4.19 28.79
CA LEU A 80 -5.69 5.48 28.79
C LEU A 80 -6.27 6.52 27.81
N GLN A 81 -7.43 6.24 27.19
CA GLN A 81 -8.16 7.10 26.26
C GLN A 81 -7.38 7.50 24.99
N TYR A 82 -6.41 6.69 24.57
CA TYR A 82 -5.75 6.92 23.28
C TYR A 82 -6.67 6.58 22.11
N ASN A 83 -6.46 7.27 20.98
CA ASN A 83 -7.24 7.01 19.77
C ASN A 83 -6.90 5.62 19.18
N LYS A 84 -7.86 5.07 18.44
CA LYS A 84 -7.78 3.75 17.79
C LYS A 84 -6.51 3.54 16.97
N PHE A 85 -6.08 4.58 16.26
CA PHE A 85 -4.90 4.57 15.40
C PHE A 85 -3.60 4.40 16.21
N ILE A 86 -3.45 5.17 17.29
CA ILE A 86 -2.29 5.12 18.18
C ILE A 86 -2.23 3.78 18.92
N SER A 87 -3.37 3.24 19.36
CA SER A 87 -3.40 1.93 20.00
C SER A 87 -2.85 0.83 19.09
N GLN A 88 -3.26 0.81 17.82
CA GLN A 88 -2.79 -0.19 16.85
C GLN A 88 -1.29 -0.10 16.58
N LEU A 89 -0.74 1.12 16.49
CA LEU A 89 0.69 1.33 16.29
C LEU A 89 1.51 0.83 17.48
N ILE A 90 1.09 1.15 18.70
CA ILE A 90 1.78 0.71 19.94
C ILE A 90 1.72 -0.81 20.07
N GLY A 91 0.54 -1.41 19.89
CA GLY A 91 0.38 -2.86 19.97
C GLY A 91 1.20 -3.60 18.91
N LEU A 92 1.24 -3.09 17.67
CA LEU A 92 2.02 -3.70 16.60
C LEU A 92 3.53 -3.61 16.84
N SER A 93 4.05 -2.44 17.24
CA SER A 93 5.48 -2.28 17.51
C SER A 93 5.92 -3.20 18.63
N ILE A 94 5.26 -3.18 19.80
CA ILE A 94 5.66 -4.03 20.92
C ILE A 94 5.71 -5.51 20.52
N VAL A 95 4.71 -6.00 19.78
CA VAL A 95 4.66 -7.42 19.38
C VAL A 95 5.71 -7.78 18.34
N VAL A 96 5.85 -6.98 17.29
CA VAL A 96 6.81 -7.23 16.20
C VAL A 96 8.24 -7.13 16.71
N ASP A 97 8.54 -6.10 17.48
CA ASP A 97 9.87 -5.88 18.01
C ASP A 97 10.22 -6.94 19.06
N SER A 98 9.27 -7.34 19.92
CA SER A 98 9.54 -8.40 20.89
C SER A 98 9.85 -9.75 20.23
N TYR A 99 9.24 -10.04 19.08
CA TYR A 99 9.53 -11.24 18.30
C TYR A 99 10.95 -11.21 17.72
N PHE A 100 11.34 -10.11 17.03
CA PHE A 100 12.67 -10.00 16.43
C PHE A 100 13.80 -10.01 17.46
N TRP A 101 13.56 -9.44 18.63
CA TRP A 101 14.56 -9.34 19.70
C TRP A 101 14.50 -10.51 20.70
N GLY A 102 13.57 -11.45 20.55
CA GLY A 102 13.45 -12.63 21.40
C GLY A 102 13.14 -12.32 22.87
N ARG A 103 12.63 -11.12 23.18
CA ARG A 103 12.28 -10.67 24.54
C ARG A 103 11.19 -9.60 24.48
N TRP A 104 10.38 -9.49 25.52
CA TRP A 104 9.38 -8.42 25.64
C TRP A 104 10.06 -7.06 25.71
N LEU A 105 9.75 -6.17 24.78
CA LEU A 105 10.27 -4.81 24.77
C LEU A 105 9.36 -3.84 24.01
N TRP A 106 9.46 -2.56 24.38
CA TRP A 106 8.90 -1.44 23.63
C TRP A 106 10.08 -0.57 23.15
N PRO A 107 10.42 -0.57 21.85
CA PRO A 107 11.68 0.02 21.39
C PRO A 107 11.77 1.50 21.68
N GLU A 108 10.70 2.27 21.42
CA GLU A 108 10.71 3.71 21.64
C GLU A 108 10.86 4.05 23.13
N GLY A 109 10.22 3.26 24.01
CA GLY A 109 10.31 3.42 25.46
C GLY A 109 11.71 3.11 26.00
N GLU A 110 12.31 2.00 25.57
CA GLU A 110 13.67 1.64 25.97
C GLU A 110 14.70 2.62 25.40
N VAL A 111 14.55 3.07 24.16
CA VAL A 111 15.41 4.08 23.53
C VAL A 111 15.30 5.41 24.28
N LEU A 112 14.10 5.82 24.68
CA LEU A 112 13.89 7.02 25.50
C LEU A 112 14.54 6.87 26.87
N TRP A 113 14.32 5.75 27.56
CA TRP A 113 14.93 5.49 28.86
C TRP A 113 16.46 5.48 28.77
N PHE A 114 17.01 4.77 27.80
CA PHE A 114 18.45 4.62 27.61
C PHE A 114 19.15 5.92 27.20
N ASN A 115 18.54 6.70 26.29
CA ASN A 115 19.14 7.93 25.79
C ASN A 115 18.83 9.15 26.66
N ALA A 116 17.57 9.31 27.11
CA ALA A 116 17.14 10.52 27.82
C ALA A 116 17.28 10.41 29.35
N VAL A 117 17.08 9.23 29.93
CA VAL A 117 17.20 9.04 31.39
C VAL A 117 18.60 8.59 31.78
N LEU A 118 19.15 7.60 31.07
CA LEU A 118 20.48 7.04 31.38
C LEU A 118 21.64 7.79 30.71
N ASN A 119 21.35 8.65 29.72
CA ASN A 119 22.35 9.41 28.96
C ASN A 119 23.45 8.54 28.31
N LYS A 120 23.09 7.32 27.86
CA LYS A 120 24.04 6.34 27.28
C LYS A 120 24.04 6.32 25.75
N SER A 121 23.67 7.43 25.11
CA SER A 121 23.56 7.51 23.65
C SER A 121 24.87 7.27 22.89
N SER A 122 26.02 7.25 23.57
CA SER A 122 27.33 6.91 23.01
C SER A 122 27.59 5.41 22.87
N ASP A 123 26.83 4.57 23.57
CA ASP A 123 27.17 3.16 23.76
C ASP A 123 26.58 2.25 22.66
N TRP A 124 25.95 2.83 21.64
CA TRP A 124 25.43 2.09 20.49
C TRP A 124 26.56 1.48 19.67
N GLY A 125 26.61 0.14 19.62
CA GLY A 125 27.46 -0.63 18.71
C GLY A 125 26.66 -1.15 17.51
N VAL A 126 27.25 -1.08 16.30
CA VAL A 126 26.66 -1.61 15.07
C VAL A 126 27.12 -3.06 14.83
N SER A 127 26.18 -4.02 14.84
CA SER A 127 26.45 -5.41 14.46
C SER A 127 25.44 -5.88 13.41
N PHE A 128 25.87 -5.91 12.15
CA PHE A 128 25.30 -6.76 11.11
C PHE A 128 26.43 -7.24 10.20
N SER A 129 26.91 -8.48 10.39
CA SER A 129 28.24 -8.91 9.93
C SER A 129 28.41 -8.96 8.39
N LEU A 130 27.32 -9.10 7.63
CA LEU A 130 27.34 -9.08 6.16
C LEU A 130 27.36 -7.65 5.58
N PHE A 131 26.64 -6.72 6.19
CA PHE A 131 26.64 -5.30 5.81
C PHE A 131 27.97 -4.65 6.20
N ILE A 132 28.56 -5.01 7.35
CA ILE A 132 29.88 -4.52 7.78
C ILE A 132 30.97 -4.92 6.78
N ARG A 133 30.95 -6.12 6.19
CA ARG A 133 31.95 -6.50 5.18
C ARG A 133 31.81 -5.68 3.90
N TYR A 134 30.58 -5.48 3.42
CA TYR A 134 30.33 -4.66 2.22
C TYR A 134 30.69 -3.19 2.45
N ASP A 135 30.27 -2.62 3.58
CA ASP A 135 30.62 -1.25 3.99
C ASP A 135 32.14 -1.08 4.16
N HIS A 136 32.84 -2.07 4.72
CA HIS A 136 34.28 -2.01 4.90
C HIS A 136 35.04 -1.87 3.57
N TYR A 137 34.73 -2.70 2.57
CA TYR A 137 35.43 -2.63 1.27
C TYR A 137 35.09 -1.37 0.48
N THR A 138 33.81 -0.97 0.48
CA THR A 138 33.37 0.26 -0.20
C THR A 138 33.97 1.50 0.45
N ASN A 139 34.07 1.53 1.78
CA ASN A 139 34.71 2.60 2.54
C ASN A 139 36.23 2.66 2.30
N ILE A 140 36.92 1.51 2.25
CA ILE A 140 38.35 1.45 1.88
C ILE A 140 38.57 2.03 0.48
N ILE A 141 37.77 1.63 -0.51
CA ILE A 141 37.88 2.13 -1.88
C ILE A 141 37.62 3.64 -1.91
N TRP A 142 36.57 4.10 -1.24
CA TRP A 142 36.19 5.51 -1.19
C TRP A 142 37.25 6.39 -0.53
N GLN A 143 37.72 6.05 0.67
CA GLN A 143 38.72 6.83 1.40
C GLN A 143 40.04 6.89 0.62
N ASN A 144 40.40 5.81 -0.06
CA ASN A 144 41.66 5.73 -0.80
C ASN A 144 41.54 6.12 -2.29
N ARG A 145 40.40 6.68 -2.73
CA ARG A 145 40.13 7.03 -4.15
C ARG A 145 41.14 8.02 -4.75
N VAL A 146 41.77 8.86 -3.94
CA VAL A 146 42.76 9.85 -4.39
C VAL A 146 44.16 9.26 -4.58
N LYS A 147 44.44 8.08 -4.01
CA LYS A 147 45.78 7.47 -3.98
C LYS A 147 46.16 6.75 -5.28
N SER A 148 45.20 6.46 -6.16
CA SER A 148 45.45 5.76 -7.43
C SER A 148 44.32 6.02 -8.42
N VAL A 149 44.66 6.13 -9.71
CA VAL A 149 43.68 6.25 -10.80
C VAL A 149 42.71 5.06 -10.80
N TRP A 150 43.19 3.84 -10.55
CA TRP A 150 42.34 2.64 -10.47
C TRP A 150 41.33 2.71 -9.33
N ARG A 151 41.74 3.21 -8.16
CA ARG A 151 40.83 3.40 -7.01
C ARG A 151 39.81 4.51 -7.28
N ARG A 152 40.19 5.55 -8.02
CA ARG A 152 39.28 6.60 -8.48
C ARG A 152 38.24 6.04 -9.45
N LEU A 153 38.65 5.22 -10.40
CA LEU A 153 37.74 4.54 -11.35
C LEU A 153 36.79 3.58 -10.63
N LEU A 154 37.28 2.80 -9.65
CA LEU A 154 36.44 1.93 -8.84
C LEU A 154 35.42 2.72 -8.00
N ALA A 155 35.85 3.83 -7.37
CA ALA A 155 34.94 4.69 -6.63
C ALA A 155 33.87 5.32 -7.54
N LEU A 156 34.25 5.78 -8.74
CA LEU A 156 33.31 6.28 -9.73
C LEU A 156 32.32 5.20 -10.17
N GLY A 157 32.81 4.00 -10.49
CA GLY A 157 31.97 2.86 -10.87
C GLY A 157 30.96 2.49 -9.77
N MET A 158 31.40 2.50 -8.51
CA MET A 158 30.53 2.27 -7.35
C MET A 158 29.44 3.34 -7.22
N SER A 159 29.79 4.63 -7.34
CA SER A 159 28.82 5.72 -7.29
C SER A 159 27.82 5.66 -8.46
N THR A 160 28.30 5.37 -9.67
CA THR A 160 27.44 5.21 -10.85
C THR A 160 26.51 4.01 -10.70
N HIS A 161 27.00 2.89 -10.17
CA HIS A 161 26.18 1.71 -9.91
C HIS A 161 25.08 1.99 -8.88
N LEU A 162 25.38 2.75 -7.82
CA LEU A 162 24.40 3.14 -6.82
C LEU A 162 23.29 4.02 -7.43
N ILE A 163 23.69 5.05 -8.20
CA ILE A 163 22.74 5.93 -8.90
C ILE A 163 21.88 5.12 -9.88
N PHE A 164 22.49 4.21 -10.62
CA PHE A 164 21.78 3.35 -11.57
C PHE A 164 20.77 2.43 -10.88
N ASN A 165 21.13 1.79 -9.75
CA ASN A 165 20.18 1.00 -8.96
C ASN A 165 19.03 1.87 -8.45
N LEU A 166 19.31 3.08 -7.94
CA LEU A 166 18.26 3.98 -7.47
C LEU A 166 17.29 4.35 -8.60
N MET A 167 17.81 4.65 -9.80
CA MET A 167 16.99 4.91 -10.98
C MET A 167 16.17 3.69 -11.41
N LEU A 168 16.76 2.50 -11.41
CA LEU A 168 16.05 1.26 -11.74
C LEU A 168 14.96 0.94 -10.73
N THR A 169 15.27 1.01 -9.43
CA THR A 169 14.29 0.79 -8.36
C THR A 169 13.15 1.80 -8.47
N GLY A 170 13.44 3.09 -8.65
CA GLY A 170 12.42 4.11 -8.86
C GLY A 170 11.56 3.84 -10.10
N GLY A 171 12.16 3.38 -11.20
CA GLY A 171 11.45 2.95 -12.39
C GLY A 171 10.52 1.75 -12.15
N PHE A 172 10.99 0.72 -11.44
CA PHE A 172 10.17 -0.42 -11.06
C PHE A 172 9.05 -0.06 -10.09
N THR A 173 9.32 0.82 -9.12
CA THR A 173 8.30 1.36 -8.21
C THR A 173 7.22 2.10 -8.99
N TYR A 174 7.61 2.98 -9.92
CA TYR A 174 6.65 3.69 -10.78
C TYR A 174 5.80 2.71 -11.60
N VAL A 175 6.41 1.72 -12.26
CA VAL A 175 5.66 0.70 -13.02
C VAL A 175 4.71 -0.09 -12.12
N SER A 176 5.17 -0.47 -10.93
CA SER A 176 4.35 -1.19 -9.94
C SER A 176 3.14 -0.37 -9.50
N SER A 177 3.29 0.95 -9.29
CA SER A 177 2.17 1.84 -8.91
C SER A 177 1.01 1.81 -9.93
N LEU A 178 1.32 1.60 -11.21
CA LEU A 178 0.32 1.54 -12.30
C LEU A 178 -0.51 0.24 -12.30
N ASN A 179 -0.16 -0.76 -11.48
CA ASN A 179 -0.93 -2.00 -11.33
C ASN A 179 -2.15 -1.85 -10.40
N TYR A 180 -2.38 -0.66 -9.84
CA TYR A 180 -3.48 -0.41 -8.90
C TYR A 180 -4.50 0.62 -9.43
N PRO A 181 -5.12 0.38 -10.62
CA PRO A 181 -6.10 1.29 -11.19
C PRO A 181 -7.37 1.42 -10.32
N GLY A 182 -7.76 0.42 -9.54
CA GLY A 182 -8.93 0.51 -8.67
C GLY A 182 -8.82 1.61 -7.62
N GLY A 183 -7.66 1.73 -6.98
CA GLY A 183 -7.40 2.82 -6.02
C GLY A 183 -7.44 4.20 -6.68
N SER A 184 -6.99 4.29 -7.93
CA SER A 184 -7.12 5.53 -8.73
C SER A 184 -8.57 5.81 -9.12
N ALA A 185 -9.37 4.77 -9.37
CA ALA A 185 -10.77 4.90 -9.78
C ALA A 185 -11.65 5.47 -8.66
N ILE A 186 -11.49 4.97 -7.43
CA ILE A 186 -12.25 5.47 -6.28
C ILE A 186 -11.86 6.90 -5.91
N ASP A 187 -10.56 7.24 -5.93
CA ASP A 187 -10.08 8.62 -5.73
C ASP A 187 -10.65 9.56 -6.80
N ARG A 188 -10.71 9.12 -8.07
CA ARG A 188 -11.29 9.92 -9.15
C ARG A 188 -12.80 10.14 -8.95
N LEU A 189 -13.54 9.12 -8.52
CA LEU A 189 -14.96 9.25 -8.21
C LEU A 189 -15.19 10.27 -7.09
N HIS A 190 -14.44 10.20 -5.98
CA HIS A 190 -14.55 11.17 -4.88
C HIS A 190 -14.24 12.60 -5.31
N ARG A 191 -13.31 12.79 -6.24
CA ARG A 191 -13.00 14.12 -6.79
C ARG A 191 -14.11 14.65 -7.69
N ILE A 192 -14.60 13.81 -8.61
CA ILE A 192 -15.63 14.22 -9.58
C ILE A 192 -16.95 14.51 -8.88
N GLU A 193 -17.37 13.66 -7.96
CA GLU A 193 -18.65 13.77 -7.25
C GLU A 193 -18.50 14.38 -5.85
N SER A 194 -17.45 15.19 -5.60
CA SER A 194 -17.11 15.75 -4.27
C SER A 194 -18.27 16.47 -3.56
N ASN A 195 -19.21 17.04 -4.31
CA ASN A 195 -20.38 17.75 -3.76
C ASN A 195 -21.66 16.90 -3.70
N ALA A 196 -21.64 15.66 -4.20
CA ALA A 196 -22.79 14.78 -4.19
C ALA A 196 -22.98 14.14 -2.82
N THR A 197 -24.20 14.22 -2.29
CA THR A 197 -24.53 13.71 -0.95
C THR A 197 -25.10 12.30 -0.95
N ASP A 198 -25.60 11.84 -2.10
CA ASP A 198 -26.30 10.55 -2.24
C ASP A 198 -25.75 9.79 -3.45
N ILE A 199 -24.68 9.03 -3.21
CA ILE A 199 -24.00 8.22 -4.22
C ILE A 199 -24.04 6.77 -3.76
N HIS A 200 -24.67 5.94 -4.58
CA HIS A 200 -24.59 4.49 -4.47
C HIS A 200 -23.67 3.99 -5.58
N VAL A 201 -22.51 3.46 -5.22
CA VAL A 201 -21.51 2.96 -6.17
C VAL A 201 -21.34 1.45 -6.02
N HIS A 202 -21.43 0.73 -7.15
CA HIS A 202 -21.02 -0.67 -7.21
C HIS A 202 -19.54 -0.79 -7.59
N ILE A 203 -18.82 -1.63 -6.86
CA ILE A 203 -17.40 -1.90 -7.01
C ILE A 203 -17.25 -3.35 -7.48
N ASP A 204 -16.81 -3.54 -8.71
CA ASP A 204 -16.53 -4.87 -9.23
C ASP A 204 -15.28 -5.52 -8.60
N VAL A 205 -15.14 -6.83 -8.86
CA VAL A 205 -14.08 -7.64 -8.25
C VAL A 205 -12.68 -7.12 -8.60
N PHE A 206 -12.45 -6.76 -9.86
CA PHE A 206 -11.16 -6.29 -10.32
C PHE A 206 -10.79 -4.93 -9.70
N THR A 207 -11.75 -4.01 -9.60
CA THR A 207 -11.56 -2.71 -8.96
C THR A 207 -11.23 -2.87 -7.47
N ALA A 208 -11.89 -3.79 -6.77
CA ALA A 208 -11.55 -4.13 -5.39
C ALA A 208 -10.12 -4.71 -5.27
N GLN A 209 -9.74 -5.64 -6.15
CA GLN A 209 -8.41 -6.27 -6.13
C GLN A 209 -7.26 -5.29 -6.44
N THR A 210 -7.56 -4.18 -7.12
CA THR A 210 -6.56 -3.25 -7.62
C THR A 210 -6.56 -1.89 -6.92
N GLY A 211 -7.08 -1.79 -5.70
CA GLY A 211 -6.79 -0.66 -4.81
C GLY A 211 -7.98 -0.09 -4.05
N VAL A 212 -9.21 -0.53 -4.33
CA VAL A 212 -10.38 -0.09 -3.55
C VAL A 212 -10.47 -0.90 -2.26
N SER A 213 -10.54 -0.19 -1.13
CA SER A 213 -10.70 -0.75 0.22
C SER A 213 -11.57 0.14 1.10
N ARG A 214 -11.91 -0.30 2.31
CA ARG A 214 -12.60 0.56 3.28
C ARG A 214 -11.86 1.86 3.59
N PHE A 215 -10.53 1.84 3.58
CA PHE A 215 -9.73 3.05 3.84
C PHE A 215 -9.85 4.09 2.72
N THR A 216 -10.31 3.69 1.53
CA THR A 216 -10.56 4.59 0.40
C THR A 216 -12.00 5.11 0.36
N GLN A 217 -12.87 4.70 1.28
CA GLN A 217 -14.25 5.19 1.39
C GLN A 217 -14.25 6.50 2.19
N LEU A 218 -14.04 7.63 1.50
CA LEU A 218 -13.83 8.92 2.15
C LEU A 218 -15.13 9.65 2.57
N ASN A 219 -16.27 9.23 2.05
CA ASN A 219 -17.57 9.86 2.33
C ASN A 219 -18.51 8.84 2.99
N ASP A 220 -18.86 9.09 4.26
CA ASP A 220 -19.71 8.22 5.08
C ASP A 220 -21.19 8.21 4.63
N ASN A 221 -21.63 9.22 3.85
CA ASN A 221 -23.00 9.29 3.33
C ASN A 221 -23.18 8.51 2.01
N TRP A 222 -22.10 7.98 1.45
CA TRP A 222 -22.15 7.18 0.23
C TRP A 222 -22.31 5.70 0.56
N ILE A 223 -22.99 4.97 -0.33
CA ILE A 223 -23.08 3.52 -0.25
C ILE A 223 -22.07 2.92 -1.22
N TYR A 224 -21.08 2.21 -0.67
CA TYR A 224 -20.11 1.43 -1.43
C TYR A 224 -20.51 -0.03 -1.37
N ASN A 225 -20.92 -0.59 -2.51
CA ASN A 225 -21.41 -1.96 -2.58
C ASN A 225 -20.48 -2.81 -3.44
N LYS A 226 -20.04 -3.95 -2.91
CA LYS A 226 -19.15 -4.91 -3.60
C LYS A 226 -19.84 -6.25 -3.86
N THR A 227 -21.17 -6.31 -3.80
CA THR A 227 -21.92 -7.56 -4.00
C THR A 227 -21.49 -8.20 -5.32
N GLU A 228 -20.93 -9.39 -5.22
CA GLU A 228 -20.42 -10.15 -6.36
C GLU A 228 -21.56 -10.85 -7.08
N LYS A 229 -21.36 -11.18 -8.36
CA LYS A 229 -22.31 -11.95 -9.18
C LYS A 229 -23.68 -11.29 -9.35
N LEU A 230 -23.77 -9.97 -9.20
CA LEU A 230 -24.93 -9.22 -9.66
C LEU A 230 -25.06 -9.38 -11.18
N LEU A 231 -26.27 -9.71 -11.63
CA LEU A 231 -26.57 -9.83 -13.05
C LEU A 231 -26.51 -8.43 -13.69
N PRO A 232 -25.67 -8.20 -14.72
CA PRO A 232 -25.49 -6.88 -15.32
C PRO A 232 -26.77 -6.21 -15.84
N SER A 233 -27.77 -7.00 -16.22
CA SER A 233 -29.07 -6.50 -16.72
C SER A 233 -30.21 -6.62 -15.69
N SER A 234 -29.94 -6.95 -14.42
CA SER A 234 -31.00 -7.02 -13.43
C SER A 234 -31.50 -5.62 -13.05
N ASP A 235 -32.78 -5.50 -12.73
CA ASP A 235 -33.36 -4.26 -12.22
C ASP A 235 -32.63 -3.79 -10.96
N GLU A 236 -32.17 -4.72 -10.12
CA GLU A 236 -31.35 -4.44 -8.94
C GLU A 236 -30.05 -3.69 -9.33
N MET A 237 -29.31 -4.18 -10.33
CA MET A 237 -28.07 -3.54 -10.78
C MET A 237 -28.31 -2.19 -11.46
N MET A 238 -29.39 -2.09 -12.24
CA MET A 238 -29.70 -0.89 -13.03
C MET A 238 -30.29 0.26 -12.20
N SER A 239 -31.08 -0.05 -11.17
CA SER A 239 -31.85 0.93 -10.41
C SER A 239 -31.27 1.22 -9.01
N SER A 240 -30.48 0.33 -8.44
CA SER A 240 -29.96 0.52 -7.07
C SER A 240 -28.68 1.35 -7.01
N PHE A 241 -27.93 1.42 -8.12
CA PHE A 241 -26.64 2.10 -8.19
C PHE A 241 -26.70 3.33 -9.09
N THR A 242 -26.11 4.41 -8.58
CA THR A 242 -25.91 5.66 -9.32
C THR A 242 -24.64 5.63 -10.15
N HIS A 243 -23.63 4.89 -9.67
CA HIS A 243 -22.32 4.76 -10.29
C HIS A 243 -21.88 3.30 -10.30
N LEU A 244 -21.13 2.90 -11.32
CA LEU A 244 -20.61 1.55 -11.46
C LEU A 244 -19.13 1.62 -11.84
N PHE A 245 -18.30 0.81 -11.19
CA PHE A 245 -16.98 0.46 -11.71
C PHE A 245 -17.06 -0.85 -12.48
N VAL A 246 -16.71 -0.81 -13.76
CA VAL A 246 -16.72 -1.99 -14.63
C VAL A 246 -15.35 -2.21 -15.24
N ALA A 247 -14.77 -3.39 -14.99
CA ALA A 247 -13.53 -3.83 -15.60
C ALA A 247 -13.76 -4.12 -17.08
N ALA A 248 -13.08 -3.35 -17.93
CA ALA A 248 -13.18 -3.47 -19.36
C ALA A 248 -11.91 -2.97 -20.04
N SER A 249 -11.58 -3.61 -21.16
CA SER A 249 -10.39 -3.31 -21.96
C SER A 249 -10.64 -2.22 -23.02
N SER A 250 -11.90 -1.99 -23.40
CA SER A 250 -12.30 -1.01 -24.41
C SER A 250 -13.77 -0.62 -24.27
N GLN A 251 -14.22 0.43 -24.96
CA GLN A 251 -15.65 0.80 -24.99
C GLN A 251 -16.56 -0.25 -25.66
N ARG A 252 -15.97 -1.18 -26.43
CA ARG A 252 -16.69 -2.28 -27.10
C ARG A 252 -16.61 -3.59 -26.32
N ASP A 253 -16.05 -3.55 -25.11
CA ASP A 253 -15.91 -4.73 -24.28
C ASP A 253 -17.31 -5.32 -23.97
N PRO A 254 -17.49 -6.66 -24.06
CA PRO A 254 -18.75 -7.32 -23.73
C PRO A 254 -19.28 -6.97 -22.34
N GLU A 255 -18.39 -6.77 -21.36
CA GLU A 255 -18.76 -6.42 -19.98
C GLU A 255 -19.45 -5.05 -19.88
N LEU A 256 -19.21 -4.13 -20.83
CA LEU A 256 -19.86 -2.82 -20.86
C LEU A 256 -21.21 -2.82 -21.58
N GLN A 257 -21.45 -3.77 -22.49
CA GLN A 257 -22.65 -3.78 -23.34
C GLN A 257 -23.97 -3.68 -22.56
N PRO A 258 -24.14 -4.37 -21.41
CA PRO A 258 -25.39 -4.28 -20.63
C PRO A 258 -25.72 -2.86 -20.15
N TYR A 259 -24.71 -2.00 -19.98
CA TYR A 259 -24.85 -0.70 -19.33
C TYR A 259 -24.98 0.48 -20.30
N ILE A 260 -24.77 0.27 -21.61
CA ILE A 260 -24.68 1.36 -22.61
C ILE A 260 -25.94 2.23 -22.65
N ASN A 261 -27.11 1.65 -22.41
CA ASN A 261 -28.39 2.37 -22.48
C ASN A 261 -28.85 2.94 -21.12
N SER A 262 -28.27 2.46 -20.01
CA SER A 262 -28.66 2.87 -18.64
C SER A 262 -27.64 3.80 -17.99
N HIS A 263 -26.38 3.73 -18.41
CA HIS A 263 -25.29 4.50 -17.85
C HIS A 263 -24.43 5.15 -18.94
N THR A 264 -23.85 6.30 -18.59
CA THR A 264 -22.86 7.01 -19.40
C THR A 264 -21.47 6.80 -18.82
N VAL A 265 -20.46 6.76 -19.68
CA VAL A 265 -19.06 6.69 -19.24
C VAL A 265 -18.65 8.06 -18.70
N LEU A 266 -18.44 8.13 -17.39
CA LEU A 266 -17.97 9.34 -16.71
C LEU A 266 -16.45 9.47 -16.82
N ASP A 267 -15.72 8.36 -16.69
CA ASP A 267 -14.26 8.35 -16.80
C ASP A 267 -13.69 6.96 -17.14
N VAL A 268 -12.46 6.93 -17.65
CA VAL A 268 -11.73 5.70 -17.99
C VAL A 268 -10.37 5.69 -17.32
N ILE A 269 -10.15 4.71 -16.46
CA ILE A 269 -8.94 4.57 -15.68
C ILE A 269 -8.03 3.59 -16.38
N LYS A 270 -6.81 4.05 -16.66
CA LYS A 270 -5.77 3.26 -17.30
C LYS A 270 -4.89 2.62 -16.25
N GLY A 271 -4.48 1.38 -16.50
CA GLY A 271 -3.50 0.65 -15.71
C GLY A 271 -2.37 0.13 -16.58
N PHE A 272 -1.34 -0.42 -15.94
CA PHE A 272 -0.24 -1.08 -16.62
C PHE A 272 -0.74 -2.18 -17.58
N SER A 273 -0.13 -2.26 -18.76
CA SER A 273 -0.39 -3.32 -19.74
C SER A 273 0.89 -4.08 -20.04
N ARG A 274 1.90 -3.39 -20.57
CA ARG A 274 3.18 -4.01 -20.93
C ARG A 274 4.31 -3.01 -20.99
N VAL A 275 5.52 -3.56 -20.95
CA VAL A 275 6.75 -2.84 -21.30
C VAL A 275 7.02 -3.06 -22.78
N ALA A 276 7.11 -1.99 -23.56
CA ALA A 276 7.38 -2.02 -24.99
C ALA A 276 8.81 -1.57 -25.28
N PHE A 277 9.50 -2.30 -26.16
CA PHE A 277 10.81 -1.89 -26.67
C PHE A 277 10.64 -0.96 -27.87
N LEU A 278 11.22 0.23 -27.81
CA LEU A 278 11.09 1.29 -28.82
C LEU A 278 12.29 1.35 -29.80
N GLY A 279 13.21 0.38 -29.73
CA GLY A 279 14.34 0.30 -30.64
C GLY A 279 15.34 1.42 -30.44
N ARG A 280 15.33 2.43 -31.33
CA ARG A 280 16.30 3.53 -31.38
C ARG A 280 15.88 4.78 -30.59
N GLU A 281 14.67 4.82 -30.05
CA GLU A 281 14.23 5.93 -29.20
C GLU A 281 14.93 5.89 -27.82
N PHE A 282 15.13 7.05 -27.18
CA PHE A 282 15.67 7.12 -25.82
C PHE A 282 14.63 7.76 -24.87
N PRO A 283 14.22 7.07 -23.79
CA PRO A 283 14.64 5.72 -23.39
C PRO A 283 14.13 4.62 -24.35
N PRO A 284 14.89 3.53 -24.57
CA PRO A 284 14.53 2.47 -25.53
C PRO A 284 13.40 1.57 -25.05
N ILE A 285 12.79 1.91 -23.91
CA ILE A 285 11.75 1.17 -23.24
C ILE A 285 10.65 2.17 -22.87
N ALA A 286 9.40 1.85 -23.22
CA ALA A 286 8.22 2.59 -22.77
C ALA A 286 7.25 1.70 -22.02
N VAL A 287 6.71 2.25 -20.93
CA VAL A 287 5.63 1.64 -20.18
C VAL A 287 4.32 1.99 -20.88
N LYS A 288 3.61 0.97 -21.38
CA LYS A 288 2.31 1.15 -22.02
C LYS A 288 1.20 0.90 -21.01
N VAL A 289 0.26 1.84 -20.96
CA VAL A 289 -0.96 1.75 -20.15
C VAL A 289 -2.18 1.65 -21.06
N GLU A 290 -3.16 0.86 -20.64
CA GLU A 290 -4.40 0.61 -21.38
C GLU A 290 -5.60 0.79 -20.45
N PRO A 291 -6.82 1.05 -20.97
CA PRO A 291 -8.03 1.05 -20.16
C PRO A 291 -8.16 -0.25 -19.36
N LYS A 292 -8.50 -0.12 -18.07
CA LYS A 292 -8.76 -1.26 -17.18
C LYS A 292 -10.11 -1.15 -16.49
N ILE A 293 -10.52 0.06 -16.10
CA ILE A 293 -11.76 0.30 -15.38
C ILE A 293 -12.49 1.46 -16.04
N PHE A 294 -13.78 1.28 -16.28
CA PHE A 294 -14.69 2.32 -16.72
C PHE A 294 -15.56 2.72 -15.53
N LEU A 295 -15.55 4.01 -15.20
CA LEU A 295 -16.45 4.60 -14.24
C LEU A 295 -17.71 5.05 -14.99
N LEU A 296 -18.83 4.42 -14.67
CA LEU A 296 -20.12 4.71 -15.28
C LEU A 296 -21.00 5.51 -14.31
N LYS A 297 -21.85 6.38 -14.86
CA LYS A 297 -22.86 7.14 -14.14
C LYS A 297 -24.23 6.93 -14.77
N ARG A 298 -25.23 6.62 -13.95
CA ARG A 298 -26.59 6.35 -14.41
C ARG A 298 -27.20 7.57 -15.10
N ILE A 299 -27.87 7.33 -16.23
CA ILE A 299 -28.63 8.35 -16.96
C ILE A 299 -29.89 8.67 -16.14
N LYS A 300 -30.17 9.96 -15.96
CA LYS A 300 -31.40 10.41 -15.28
C LYS A 300 -32.63 10.23 -16.15
#